data_AF-A7RJU8-F1
#
_entry.id   AF-A7RJU8-F1
#
_cell.length_a   1.000
_cell.length_b   1.000
_cell.length_c   1.000
_cell.angle_alpha   90.00
_cell.angle_beta   90.00
_cell.angle_gamma   90.00
#
_symmetry.space_group_name_H-M   'P 1'
#
loop_
_entity.id
_entity.type
_entity.pdbx_description
1 polymer ?
#
loop_
_entity_poly.entity_id
_entity_poly.type
_entity_poly.pdbx_seq_one_letter_code
_entity_poly.pdbx_strand_id
1 'polypeptide(L)'
;LQNLELELWIDRYTRAIFAEFALYNAYSNFFVIVNLLSEVTPTGGYFHFENIRTMRIYRYTGPDTYVIMAFELVYIVFLITFTYSEVKQMFHQKKKYLKDPWNYTEIIVICTSFSAIGLYFARLAFGKYTVSRMRDNPDDFISFNYVQVLDDSQNACLAFAVFFAFLKSLKLLRFNRRMGLLTSTVKACAAPLASFFVMFLIVYLAYVQFAFISFGSTDQNYGSFASCMSTMLSMTLGGFDFEGLENNNRLLGPIFFFSYMVFVFTILVNVFIAIINEALEEVSSDAEKQANDYEIIDYMMHKFKEQIGI
;
A
#
# COMPACT_ATOMS: atom_id res chain seq x y z
N LEU A 1 25.81 -31.85 10.36
CA LEU A 1 24.68 -32.42 9.58
C LEU A 1 24.52 -33.91 9.83
N GLN A 2 25.53 -34.76 9.53
CA GLN A 2 25.44 -36.21 9.79
C GLN A 2 25.06 -36.58 11.23
N ASN A 3 25.60 -35.88 12.24
CA ASN A 3 25.21 -36.11 13.64
C ASN A 3 23.75 -35.74 13.94
N LEU A 4 23.24 -34.65 13.34
CA LEU A 4 21.84 -34.22 13.52
C LEU A 4 20.85 -35.20 12.86
N GLU A 5 21.29 -35.82 11.76
CA GLU A 5 20.54 -36.88 11.09
C GLU A 5 20.48 -38.15 11.95
N LEU A 6 21.61 -38.55 12.55
CA LEU A 6 21.67 -39.68 13.49
C LEU A 6 20.82 -39.45 14.74
N GLU A 7 20.71 -38.22 15.22
CA GLU A 7 19.90 -37.83 16.38
C GLU A 7 18.42 -37.64 16.07
N LEU A 8 17.97 -37.84 14.81
CA LEU A 8 16.60 -37.59 14.38
C LEU A 8 16.12 -36.18 14.76
N TRP A 9 16.99 -35.18 14.59
CA TRP A 9 16.72 -33.79 14.98
C TRP A 9 15.44 -33.22 14.35
N ILE A 10 15.12 -33.66 13.12
CA ILE A 10 13.83 -33.41 12.48
C ILE A 10 12.96 -34.64 12.69
N ASP A 11 11.88 -34.46 13.44
CA ASP A 11 10.94 -35.51 13.80
C ASP A 11 9.49 -35.16 13.40
N ARG A 12 8.54 -36.05 13.74
CA ARG A 12 7.10 -35.84 13.46
C ARG A 12 6.47 -34.66 14.20
N TYR A 13 7.12 -34.17 15.25
CA TYR A 13 6.66 -33.06 16.08
C TYR A 13 7.24 -31.72 15.61
N THR A 14 8.25 -31.75 14.75
CA THR A 14 8.81 -30.57 14.11
C THR A 14 7.74 -29.88 13.27
N ARG A 15 7.61 -28.56 13.44
CA ARG A 15 6.58 -27.73 12.76
C ARG A 15 7.18 -26.66 11.87
N ALA A 16 8.34 -26.15 12.21
CA ALA A 16 9.02 -25.12 11.45
C ALA A 16 10.53 -25.29 11.62
N ILE A 17 11.26 -25.14 10.53
CA ILE A 17 12.72 -25.12 10.50
C ILE A 17 13.13 -23.76 9.95
N PHE A 18 13.95 -23.03 10.70
CA PHE A 18 14.48 -21.73 10.30
C PHE A 18 15.96 -21.87 9.98
N ALA A 19 16.36 -21.39 8.80
CA ALA A 19 17.76 -21.17 8.47
C ALA A 19 17.97 -19.66 8.24
N GLU A 20 18.74 -19.04 9.12
CA GLU A 20 19.00 -17.60 9.12
C GLU A 20 20.50 -17.34 8.93
N PHE A 21 20.85 -16.47 8.00
CA PHE A 21 22.22 -16.00 7.84
C PHE A 21 22.26 -14.61 7.19
N ALA A 22 23.35 -13.90 7.40
CA ALA A 22 23.59 -12.59 6.81
C ALA A 22 24.87 -12.62 5.96
N LEU A 23 24.80 -12.04 4.77
CA LEU A 23 25.92 -11.87 3.85
C LEU A 23 26.25 -10.38 3.73
N TYR A 24 27.53 -10.03 3.67
CA TYR A 24 27.96 -8.66 3.40
C TYR A 24 28.77 -8.60 2.11
N ASN A 25 28.32 -7.78 1.16
CA ASN A 25 29.07 -7.48 -0.05
C ASN A 25 29.81 -6.15 0.12
N ALA A 26 31.15 -6.21 0.23
CA ALA A 26 31.98 -5.03 0.42
C ALA A 26 32.04 -4.09 -0.82
N TYR A 27 31.85 -4.62 -2.03
CA TYR A 27 31.90 -3.82 -3.26
C TYR A 27 30.67 -2.93 -3.41
N SER A 28 29.47 -3.49 -3.18
CA SER A 28 28.20 -2.76 -3.29
C SER A 28 27.72 -2.17 -1.95
N ASN A 29 28.41 -2.49 -0.86
CA ASN A 29 28.12 -2.08 0.51
C ASN A 29 26.67 -2.40 0.95
N PHE A 30 26.20 -3.60 0.60
CA PHE A 30 24.91 -4.13 1.02
C PHE A 30 25.09 -5.32 1.96
N PHE A 31 24.29 -5.32 3.01
CA PHE A 31 23.98 -6.50 3.79
C PHE A 31 22.78 -7.19 3.16
N VAL A 32 22.85 -8.51 3.01
CA VAL A 32 21.75 -9.37 2.57
C VAL A 32 21.41 -10.26 3.75
N ILE A 33 20.20 -10.13 4.27
CA ILE A 33 19.67 -10.96 5.36
C ILE A 33 18.78 -12.00 4.70
N VAL A 34 19.07 -13.27 4.97
CA VAL A 34 18.35 -14.40 4.40
C VAL A 34 17.71 -15.17 5.54
N ASN A 35 16.39 -15.27 5.51
CA ASN A 35 15.60 -16.11 6.38
C ASN A 35 14.84 -17.12 5.53
N LEU A 36 15.15 -18.40 5.69
CA LEU A 36 14.46 -19.51 5.04
C LEU A 36 13.64 -20.24 6.08
N LEU A 37 12.33 -20.31 5.86
CA LEU A 37 11.38 -21.03 6.70
C LEU A 37 10.90 -22.26 5.92
N SER A 38 11.04 -23.44 6.53
CA SER A 38 10.38 -24.65 6.06
C SER A 38 9.35 -25.09 7.08
N GLU A 39 8.08 -24.91 6.75
CA GLU A 39 6.95 -25.37 7.56
C GLU A 39 6.66 -26.85 7.28
N VAL A 40 6.51 -27.63 8.35
CA VAL A 40 6.20 -29.05 8.30
C VAL A 40 4.76 -29.23 8.74
N THR A 41 3.90 -29.61 7.81
CA THR A 41 2.48 -29.82 8.13
C THR A 41 2.28 -31.06 8.99
N PRO A 42 1.21 -31.11 9.81
CA PRO A 42 0.84 -32.33 10.52
C PRO A 42 0.59 -33.55 9.60
N THR A 43 0.31 -33.30 8.32
CA THR A 43 0.14 -34.34 7.28
C THR A 43 1.45 -34.81 6.65
N GLY A 44 2.60 -34.24 7.05
CA GLY A 44 3.93 -34.64 6.57
C GLY A 44 4.41 -33.92 5.31
N GLY A 45 3.72 -32.88 4.86
CA GLY A 45 4.16 -32.01 3.77
C GLY A 45 5.14 -30.95 4.24
N TYR A 46 5.99 -30.48 3.32
CA TYR A 46 6.94 -29.38 3.56
C TYR A 46 6.57 -28.18 2.68
N PHE A 47 6.43 -27.01 3.29
CA PHE A 47 6.19 -25.74 2.60
C PHE A 47 7.35 -24.79 2.87
N HIS A 48 7.93 -24.23 1.81
CA HIS A 48 9.10 -23.39 1.90
C HIS A 48 8.72 -21.92 1.68
N PHE A 49 9.23 -21.04 2.55
CA PHE A 49 9.06 -19.61 2.47
C PHE A 49 10.42 -18.93 2.59
N GLU A 50 10.71 -18.04 1.66
CA GLU A 50 11.95 -17.29 1.59
C GLU A 50 11.71 -15.80 1.88
N ASN A 51 12.53 -15.23 2.75
CA ASN A 51 12.56 -13.80 2.99
C ASN A 51 14.00 -13.31 2.85
N ILE A 52 14.29 -12.73 1.69
CA ILE A 52 15.61 -12.21 1.34
C ILE A 52 15.49 -10.69 1.29
N ARG A 53 16.18 -10.01 2.21
CA ARG A 53 16.16 -8.54 2.31
C ARG A 53 17.55 -7.96 2.16
N THR A 54 17.64 -6.84 1.46
CA THR A 54 18.88 -6.10 1.29
C THR A 54 18.80 -4.78 2.05
N MET A 55 19.87 -4.41 2.73
CA MET A 55 19.95 -3.15 3.46
C MET A 55 21.37 -2.57 3.43
N ARG A 56 21.47 -1.23 3.47
CA ARG A 56 22.74 -0.53 3.67
C ARG A 56 22.84 -0.04 5.09
N ILE A 57 23.64 -0.71 5.92
CA ILE A 57 23.89 -0.28 7.30
C ILE A 57 24.87 0.91 7.31
N TYR A 58 25.91 0.85 6.47
CA TYR A 58 26.84 1.95 6.27
C TYR A 58 26.29 2.90 5.20
N ARG A 59 25.55 3.94 5.60
CA ARG A 59 24.88 4.86 4.67
C ARG A 59 25.79 5.93 4.07
N TYR A 60 26.78 6.39 4.84
CA TYR A 60 27.66 7.51 4.47
C TYR A 60 29.03 7.01 4.03
N THR A 61 29.07 6.24 2.94
CA THR A 61 30.29 5.72 2.34
C THR A 61 30.33 6.07 0.85
N GLY A 62 31.46 6.63 0.40
CA GLY A 62 31.67 7.02 -1.00
C GLY A 62 31.30 8.46 -1.35
N PRO A 63 31.45 8.86 -2.63
CA PRO A 63 31.30 10.25 -3.08
C PRO A 63 29.85 10.78 -3.00
N ASP A 64 28.85 9.90 -3.08
CA ASP A 64 27.41 10.28 -3.06
C ASP A 64 26.93 10.75 -1.68
N THR A 65 27.73 10.53 -0.64
CA THR A 65 27.45 10.88 0.76
C THR A 65 27.04 12.34 0.91
N TYR A 66 27.74 13.27 0.25
CA TYR A 66 27.46 14.70 0.34
C TYR A 66 26.09 15.06 -0.27
N VAL A 67 25.74 14.40 -1.37
CA VAL A 67 24.45 14.60 -2.05
C VAL A 67 23.31 14.09 -1.17
N ILE A 68 23.46 12.90 -0.58
CA ILE A 68 22.46 12.33 0.33
C ILE A 68 22.24 13.24 1.55
N MET A 69 23.32 13.71 2.18
CA MET A 69 23.22 14.63 3.32
C MET A 69 22.53 15.95 2.94
N ALA A 70 22.81 16.49 1.76
CA ALA A 70 22.14 17.70 1.28
C ALA A 70 20.62 17.49 1.13
N PHE A 71 20.19 16.37 0.54
CA PHE A 71 18.76 16.05 0.43
C PHE A 71 18.09 15.78 1.78
N GLU A 72 18.79 15.15 2.74
CA GLU A 72 18.28 14.94 4.10
C GLU A 72 18.05 16.28 4.82
N LEU A 73 18.99 17.23 4.69
CA LEU A 73 18.84 18.58 5.25
C LEU A 73 17.67 19.32 4.61
N VAL A 74 17.56 19.29 3.29
CA VAL A 74 16.46 19.90 2.55
C VAL A 74 15.11 19.31 3.00
N TYR A 75 15.03 17.99 3.14
CA TYR A 75 13.82 17.30 3.62
C TYR A 75 13.41 17.75 5.03
N ILE A 76 14.36 17.88 5.96
CA ILE A 76 14.10 18.38 7.32
C ILE A 76 13.58 19.82 7.27
N VAL A 77 14.20 20.69 6.46
CA VAL A 77 13.73 22.08 6.29
C VAL A 77 12.30 22.12 5.75
N PHE A 78 11.98 21.34 4.72
CA PHE A 78 10.62 21.23 4.20
C PHE A 78 9.64 20.75 5.27
N LEU A 79 9.99 19.72 6.04
CA LEU A 79 9.13 19.20 7.11
C LEU A 79 8.84 20.27 8.18
N ILE A 80 9.84 21.05 8.60
CA ILE A 80 9.66 22.13 9.57
C ILE A 80 8.74 23.21 8.99
N THR A 81 8.96 23.64 7.74
CA THR A 81 8.12 24.67 7.11
C THR A 81 6.66 24.21 6.94
N PHE A 82 6.44 22.97 6.53
CA PHE A 82 5.10 22.40 6.41
C PHE A 82 4.43 22.23 7.77
N THR A 83 5.15 21.77 8.79
CA THR A 83 4.63 21.68 10.16
C THR A 83 4.21 23.06 10.68
N TYR A 84 5.04 24.08 10.49
CA TYR A 84 4.70 25.44 10.88
C TYR A 84 3.45 25.97 10.15
N SER A 85 3.38 25.77 8.83
CA SER A 85 2.22 26.15 8.03
C SER A 85 0.94 25.47 8.52
N GLU A 86 1.02 24.17 8.80
CA GLU A 86 -0.12 23.36 9.23
C GLU A 86 -0.63 23.79 10.61
N VAL A 87 0.28 24.00 11.55
CA VAL A 87 -0.03 24.45 12.91
C VAL A 87 -0.70 25.83 12.87
N LYS A 88 -0.18 26.75 12.05
CA LYS A 88 -0.81 28.07 11.84
C LYS A 88 -2.23 27.94 11.27
N GLN A 89 -2.43 27.05 10.30
CA GLN A 89 -3.74 26.81 9.69
C GLN A 89 -4.74 26.22 10.68
N MET A 90 -4.31 25.25 11.51
CA MET A 90 -5.11 24.68 12.59
C MET A 90 -5.56 25.75 13.59
N PHE A 91 -4.65 26.62 14.04
CA PHE A 91 -4.98 27.68 14.99
C PHE A 91 -5.95 28.72 14.42
N HIS A 92 -5.81 29.06 13.13
CA HIS A 92 -6.66 30.06 12.50
C HIS A 92 -8.07 29.52 12.20
N GLN A 93 -8.17 28.30 11.65
CA GLN A 93 -9.43 27.74 11.16
C GLN A 93 -10.21 26.93 12.21
N LYS A 94 -9.57 26.50 13.31
CA LYS A 94 -10.19 25.77 14.44
C LYS A 94 -11.14 24.65 13.98
N LYS A 95 -12.46 24.80 14.22
CA LYS A 95 -13.47 23.78 13.86
C LYS A 95 -13.70 23.65 12.35
N LYS A 96 -13.44 24.71 11.56
CA LYS A 96 -13.56 24.65 10.09
C LYS A 96 -12.50 23.73 9.48
N TYR A 97 -11.34 23.63 10.14
CA TYR A 97 -10.24 22.77 9.72
C TYR A 97 -10.65 21.30 9.65
N LEU A 98 -11.39 20.80 10.65
CA LEU A 98 -11.81 19.39 10.71
C LEU A 98 -12.84 18.99 9.65
N LYS A 99 -13.44 19.95 8.95
CA LYS A 99 -14.44 19.70 7.90
C LYS A 99 -13.83 19.49 6.52
N ASP A 100 -12.60 19.94 6.29
CA ASP A 100 -11.94 19.78 4.98
C ASP A 100 -11.17 18.45 4.93
N PRO A 101 -11.55 17.48 4.06
CA PRO A 101 -10.87 16.19 3.96
C PRO A 101 -9.38 16.31 3.60
N TRP A 102 -8.96 17.38 2.92
CA TRP A 102 -7.56 17.56 2.52
C TRP A 102 -6.62 17.83 3.69
N ASN A 103 -7.13 18.43 4.76
CA ASN A 103 -6.33 18.72 5.94
C ASN A 103 -5.85 17.42 6.63
N TYR A 104 -6.66 16.36 6.58
CA TYR A 104 -6.25 15.05 7.09
C TYR A 104 -5.07 14.47 6.29
N THR A 105 -5.00 14.70 4.98
CA THR A 105 -3.86 14.25 4.16
C THR A 105 -2.56 14.94 4.59
N GLU A 106 -2.62 16.23 4.98
CA GLU A 106 -1.47 16.99 5.46
C GLU A 106 -0.98 16.48 6.82
N ILE A 107 -1.90 16.22 7.75
CA ILE A 107 -1.58 15.62 9.05
C ILE A 107 -0.92 14.26 8.86
N ILE A 108 -1.45 13.40 7.99
CA ILE A 108 -0.91 12.05 7.75
C ILE A 108 0.53 12.14 7.22
N VAL A 109 0.81 13.04 6.26
CA VAL A 109 2.17 13.24 5.73
C VAL A 109 3.12 13.68 6.84
N ILE A 110 2.72 14.65 7.67
CA ILE A 110 3.56 15.16 8.77
C ILE A 110 3.82 14.06 9.80
N CYS A 111 2.78 13.36 10.26
CA CYS A 111 2.90 12.27 11.23
C CYS A 111 3.78 11.14 10.72
N THR A 112 3.58 10.67 9.49
CA THR A 112 4.40 9.61 8.90
C THR A 112 5.85 10.05 8.68
N SER A 113 6.09 11.33 8.35
CA SER A 113 7.44 11.90 8.22
C SER A 113 8.18 11.95 9.56
N PHE A 114 7.54 12.40 10.65
CA PHE A 114 8.13 12.37 11.98
C PHE A 114 8.40 10.95 12.48
N SER A 115 7.48 10.02 12.25
CA SER A 115 7.68 8.60 12.55
C SER A 115 8.87 8.02 11.76
N ALA A 116 9.03 8.37 10.48
CA ALA A 116 10.16 7.95 9.67
C ALA A 116 11.50 8.46 10.22
N ILE A 117 11.56 9.70 10.73
CA ILE A 117 12.76 10.25 11.39
C ILE A 117 13.07 9.51 12.68
N GLY A 118 12.06 9.23 13.52
CA GLY A 118 12.23 8.45 14.75
C GLY A 118 12.77 7.04 14.47
N LEU A 119 12.18 6.35 13.48
CA LEU A 119 12.62 5.03 13.04
C LEU A 119 14.01 5.06 12.41
N TYR A 120 14.38 6.13 11.70
CA TYR A 120 15.72 6.32 11.16
C TYR A 120 16.78 6.33 12.28
N PHE A 121 16.56 7.11 13.34
CA PHE A 121 17.49 7.14 14.48
C PHE A 121 17.54 5.80 15.22
N ALA A 122 16.39 5.15 15.42
CA ALA A 122 16.34 3.82 16.01
C ALA A 122 17.15 2.81 15.18
N ARG A 123 16.90 2.75 13.86
CA ARG A 123 17.64 1.90 12.93
C ARG A 123 19.14 2.17 12.98
N LEU A 124 19.55 3.45 13.03
CA LEU A 124 20.96 3.82 13.09
C LEU A 124 21.62 3.37 14.41
N ALA A 125 20.93 3.55 15.54
CA ALA A 125 21.42 3.13 16.86
C ALA A 125 21.53 1.61 16.97
N PHE A 126 20.45 0.89 16.65
CA PHE A 126 20.43 -0.57 16.70
C PHE A 126 21.33 -1.20 15.64
N GLY A 127 21.41 -0.63 14.44
CA GLY A 127 22.33 -1.08 13.39
C GLY A 127 23.80 -1.00 13.83
N LYS A 128 24.21 0.12 14.43
CA LYS A 128 25.56 0.26 15.00
C LYS A 128 25.82 -0.72 16.13
N TYR A 129 24.85 -0.92 17.03
CA TYR A 129 24.95 -1.88 18.12
C TYR A 129 25.14 -3.32 17.60
N THR A 130 24.30 -3.76 16.66
CA THR A 130 24.37 -5.11 16.08
C THR A 130 25.68 -5.34 15.34
N VAL A 131 26.15 -4.37 14.56
CA VAL A 131 27.45 -4.45 13.87
C VAL A 131 28.62 -4.50 14.86
N SER A 132 28.59 -3.71 15.94
CA SER A 132 29.65 -3.77 16.97
C SER A 132 29.69 -5.15 17.61
N ARG A 133 28.53 -5.69 18.00
CA ARG A 133 28.44 -7.02 18.61
C ARG A 133 28.96 -8.12 17.68
N MET A 134 28.74 -7.99 16.38
CA MET A 134 29.25 -8.91 15.34
C MET A 134 30.77 -8.83 15.23
N ARG A 135 31.32 -7.63 15.32
CA ARG A 135 32.77 -7.45 15.30
C ARG A 135 33.43 -7.97 16.58
N ASP A 136 32.76 -7.81 17.71
CA ASP A 136 33.28 -8.20 19.03
C ASP A 136 33.18 -9.72 19.26
N ASN A 137 32.21 -10.41 18.64
CA ASN A 137 32.06 -11.88 18.68
C ASN A 137 31.91 -12.45 17.25
N PRO A 138 33.02 -12.67 16.52
CA PRO A 138 32.97 -13.11 15.11
C PRO A 138 32.43 -14.53 14.91
N ASP A 139 32.58 -15.40 15.91
CA ASP A 139 32.18 -16.80 15.86
C ASP A 139 30.70 -17.03 16.22
N ASP A 140 30.06 -16.03 16.84
CA ASP A 140 28.66 -16.09 17.24
C ASP A 140 27.74 -15.56 16.13
N PHE A 141 26.63 -16.28 15.88
CA PHE A 141 25.58 -15.76 15.01
C PHE A 141 24.85 -14.59 15.66
N ILE A 142 24.71 -13.51 14.91
CA ILE A 142 23.97 -12.32 15.34
C ILE A 142 22.87 -12.02 14.34
N SER A 143 21.64 -12.00 14.84
CA SER A 143 20.47 -11.73 14.04
C SER A 143 20.34 -10.24 13.72
N PHE A 144 20.15 -9.93 12.43
CA PHE A 144 19.85 -8.59 11.94
C PHE A 144 18.33 -8.35 11.77
N ASN A 145 17.49 -9.34 12.11
CA ASN A 145 16.03 -9.30 11.94
C ASN A 145 15.39 -8.08 12.61
N TYR A 146 15.85 -7.69 13.79
CA TYR A 146 15.31 -6.50 14.45
C TYR A 146 15.63 -5.20 13.69
N VAL A 147 16.87 -5.08 13.19
CA VAL A 147 17.28 -3.94 12.36
C VAL A 147 16.52 -3.92 11.03
N GLN A 148 16.21 -5.11 10.48
CA GLN A 148 15.38 -5.27 9.29
C GLN A 148 13.95 -4.76 9.50
N VAL A 149 13.29 -5.14 10.60
CA VAL A 149 11.94 -4.66 10.92
C VAL A 149 11.90 -3.14 11.05
N LEU A 150 12.93 -2.53 11.66
CA LEU A 150 13.06 -1.07 11.73
C LEU A 150 13.22 -0.43 10.34
N ASP A 151 14.03 -1.03 9.46
CA ASP A 151 14.21 -0.56 8.09
C ASP A 151 12.92 -0.67 7.26
N ASP A 152 12.24 -1.82 7.31
CA ASP A 152 10.97 -2.06 6.62
C ASP A 152 9.89 -1.09 7.12
N SER A 153 9.81 -0.87 8.44
CA SER A 153 8.87 0.09 9.04
C SER A 153 9.18 1.53 8.62
N GLN A 154 10.47 1.90 8.60
CA GLN A 154 10.89 3.22 8.13
C GLN A 154 10.52 3.43 6.65
N ASN A 155 10.78 2.44 5.81
CA ASN A 155 10.46 2.47 4.39
C ASN A 155 8.95 2.56 4.16
N ALA A 156 8.14 1.82 4.94
CA ALA A 156 6.69 1.93 4.90
C ALA A 156 6.20 3.34 5.27
N CYS A 157 6.74 3.96 6.33
CA CYS A 157 6.40 5.34 6.68
C CYS A 157 6.75 6.33 5.56
N LEU A 158 7.92 6.19 4.93
CA LEU A 158 8.31 7.02 3.79
C LEU A 158 7.40 6.81 2.58
N ALA A 159 7.03 5.56 2.27
CA ALA A 159 6.12 5.23 1.19
C ALA A 159 4.75 5.88 1.39
N PHE A 160 4.19 5.82 2.62
CA PHE A 160 2.96 6.51 2.94
C PHE A 160 3.10 8.04 2.82
N ALA A 161 4.19 8.62 3.35
CA ALA A 161 4.42 10.05 3.25
C ALA A 161 4.45 10.52 1.79
N VAL A 162 5.16 9.82 0.91
CA VAL A 162 5.24 10.12 -0.52
C VAL A 162 3.89 9.93 -1.21
N PHE A 163 3.18 8.83 -0.92
CA PHE A 163 1.86 8.55 -1.49
C PHE A 163 0.86 9.67 -1.16
N PHE A 164 0.74 10.07 0.10
CA PHE A 164 -0.17 11.14 0.50
C PHE A 164 0.29 12.52 0.04
N ALA A 165 1.60 12.78 -0.04
CA ALA A 165 2.12 14.00 -0.64
C ALA A 165 1.77 14.09 -2.13
N PHE A 166 1.82 12.96 -2.85
CA PHE A 166 1.39 12.89 -4.24
C PHE A 166 -0.12 13.06 -4.37
N LEU A 167 -0.94 12.44 -3.52
CA LEU A 167 -2.39 12.68 -3.50
C LEU A 167 -2.72 14.15 -3.24
N LYS A 168 -1.98 14.83 -2.36
CA LYS A 168 -2.14 16.27 -2.12
C LYS A 168 -1.91 17.09 -3.39
N SER A 169 -1.05 16.67 -4.32
CA SER A 169 -0.87 17.37 -5.60
C SER A 169 -2.17 17.45 -6.41
N LEU A 170 -3.11 16.51 -6.24
CA LEU A 170 -4.44 16.57 -6.85
C LEU A 170 -5.25 17.80 -6.38
N LYS A 171 -5.01 18.30 -5.16
CA LYS A 171 -5.62 19.54 -4.67
C LYS A 171 -5.18 20.74 -5.50
N LEU A 172 -3.93 20.78 -5.96
CA LEU A 172 -3.41 21.83 -6.85
C LEU A 172 -4.03 21.75 -8.23
N LEU A 173 -4.47 20.57 -8.67
CA LEU A 173 -5.11 20.39 -9.97
C LEU A 173 -6.59 20.84 -9.97
N ARG A 174 -7.20 21.12 -8.82
CA ARG A 174 -8.59 21.61 -8.71
C ARG A 174 -8.84 22.95 -9.39
N PHE A 175 -7.78 23.72 -9.62
CA PHE A 175 -7.84 24.96 -10.38
C PHE A 175 -8.24 24.71 -11.86
N ASN A 176 -8.07 23.49 -12.39
CA ASN A 176 -8.54 23.16 -13.72
C ASN A 176 -10.05 22.82 -13.73
N ARG A 177 -10.82 23.47 -14.61
CA ARG A 177 -12.26 23.23 -14.81
C ARG A 177 -12.64 21.77 -14.99
N ARG A 178 -11.81 21.00 -15.69
CA ARG A 178 -12.05 19.56 -15.89
C ARG A 178 -11.89 18.77 -14.58
N MET A 179 -10.97 19.17 -13.70
CA MET A 179 -10.72 18.50 -12.41
C MET A 179 -11.73 18.91 -11.34
N GLY A 180 -12.23 20.15 -11.39
CA GLY A 180 -13.36 20.60 -10.58
C GLY A 180 -14.63 19.80 -10.86
N LEU A 181 -14.95 19.58 -12.15
CA LEU A 181 -16.07 18.73 -12.57
C LEU A 181 -15.94 17.32 -11.99
N LEU A 182 -14.80 16.64 -12.18
CA LEU A 182 -14.56 15.29 -11.65
C LEU A 182 -14.71 15.23 -10.13
N THR A 183 -14.20 16.22 -9.40
CA THR A 183 -14.34 16.28 -7.94
C THR A 183 -15.81 16.40 -7.52
N SER A 184 -16.59 17.22 -8.22
CA SER A 184 -18.02 17.39 -7.96
C SER A 184 -18.82 16.14 -8.31
N THR A 185 -18.52 15.49 -9.43
CA THR A 185 -19.12 14.19 -9.81
C THR A 185 -18.85 13.11 -8.77
N VAL A 186 -17.60 13.00 -8.29
CA VAL A 186 -17.24 12.04 -7.21
C VAL A 186 -18.04 12.31 -5.93
N LYS A 187 -18.26 13.58 -5.57
CA LYS A 187 -19.10 13.94 -4.42
C LYS A 187 -20.56 13.60 -4.63
N ALA A 188 -21.10 13.85 -5.83
CA ALA A 188 -22.50 13.56 -6.17
C ALA A 188 -22.78 12.05 -6.15
N CYS A 189 -21.90 11.24 -6.77
CA CYS A 189 -22.10 9.79 -6.81
C CYS A 189 -21.74 9.07 -5.50
N ALA A 190 -21.04 9.72 -4.55
CA ALA A 190 -20.57 9.05 -3.33
C ALA A 190 -21.69 8.41 -2.50
N ALA A 191 -22.84 9.09 -2.32
CA ALA A 191 -23.95 8.55 -1.54
C ALA A 191 -24.69 7.40 -2.26
N PRO A 192 -25.09 7.53 -3.54
CA PRO A 192 -25.61 6.41 -4.32
C PRO A 192 -24.65 5.21 -4.40
N LEU A 193 -23.36 5.46 -4.62
CA LEU A 193 -22.33 4.41 -4.65
C LEU A 193 -22.19 3.71 -3.29
N ALA A 194 -22.24 4.45 -2.17
CA ALA A 194 -22.16 3.84 -0.84
C ALA A 194 -23.34 2.87 -0.61
N SER A 195 -24.56 3.26 -0.97
CA SER A 195 -25.74 2.40 -0.88
C SER A 195 -25.63 1.17 -1.80
N PHE A 196 -25.19 1.38 -3.04
CA PHE A 196 -24.94 0.29 -3.98
C PHE A 196 -23.84 -0.67 -3.49
N PHE A 197 -22.79 -0.14 -2.88
CA PHE A 197 -21.66 -0.93 -2.37
C PHE A 197 -22.09 -1.91 -1.28
N VAL A 198 -23.07 -1.55 -0.44
CA VAL A 198 -23.65 -2.48 0.54
C VAL A 198 -24.33 -3.66 -0.15
N MET A 199 -25.14 -3.41 -1.19
CA MET A 199 -25.77 -4.48 -1.97
C MET A 199 -24.74 -5.35 -2.69
N PHE A 200 -23.73 -4.71 -3.30
CA PHE A 200 -22.60 -5.39 -3.91
C PHE A 200 -21.89 -6.32 -2.93
N LEU A 201 -21.56 -5.83 -1.73
CA LEU A 201 -20.88 -6.63 -0.70
C LEU A 201 -21.69 -7.85 -0.28
N ILE A 202 -23.01 -7.75 -0.14
CA ILE A 202 -23.86 -8.89 0.24
C ILE A 202 -23.78 -9.98 -0.83
N VAL A 203 -23.96 -9.63 -2.09
CA VAL A 203 -23.91 -10.59 -3.21
C VAL A 203 -22.49 -11.14 -3.36
N TYR A 204 -21.49 -10.28 -3.31
CA TYR A 204 -20.08 -10.65 -3.42
C TYR A 204 -19.65 -11.63 -2.32
N LEU A 205 -19.98 -11.34 -1.06
CA LEU A 205 -19.67 -12.22 0.06
C LEU A 205 -20.42 -13.56 -0.01
N ALA A 206 -21.64 -13.60 -0.56
CA ALA A 206 -22.33 -14.85 -0.81
C ALA A 206 -21.58 -15.75 -1.81
N TYR A 207 -21.05 -15.17 -2.89
CA TYR A 207 -20.21 -15.89 -3.85
C TYR A 207 -18.85 -16.32 -3.25
N VAL A 208 -18.20 -15.44 -2.46
CA VAL A 208 -16.95 -15.78 -1.76
C VAL A 208 -17.17 -16.95 -0.79
N GLN A 209 -18.26 -16.92 -0.02
CA GLN A 209 -18.60 -17.98 0.93
C GLN A 209 -18.89 -19.30 0.21
N PHE A 210 -19.65 -19.25 -0.89
CA PHE A 210 -19.90 -20.42 -1.72
C PHE A 210 -18.59 -21.01 -2.25
N ALA A 211 -17.73 -20.17 -2.85
CA ALA A 211 -16.47 -20.63 -3.43
C ALA A 211 -15.51 -21.20 -2.37
N PHE A 212 -15.46 -20.58 -1.20
CA PHE A 212 -14.65 -21.07 -0.07
C PHE A 212 -15.10 -22.47 0.37
N ILE A 213 -16.41 -22.72 0.50
CA ILE A 213 -16.92 -24.02 0.91
C ILE A 213 -16.79 -25.07 -0.20
N SER A 214 -17.07 -24.70 -1.45
CA SER A 214 -17.08 -25.64 -2.58
C SER A 214 -15.69 -25.99 -3.11
N PHE A 215 -14.77 -25.03 -3.15
CA PHE A 215 -13.45 -25.19 -3.80
C PHE A 215 -12.27 -25.09 -2.82
N GLY A 216 -12.46 -24.59 -1.60
CA GLY A 216 -11.36 -24.33 -0.66
C GLY A 216 -10.61 -25.57 -0.17
N SER A 217 -11.18 -26.76 -0.29
CA SER A 217 -10.50 -28.03 0.02
C SER A 217 -9.63 -28.54 -1.13
N THR A 218 -9.89 -28.09 -2.36
CA THR A 218 -9.32 -28.65 -3.59
C THR A 218 -8.31 -27.70 -4.23
N ASP A 219 -8.53 -26.39 -4.09
CA ASP A 219 -7.70 -25.34 -4.69
C ASP A 219 -7.22 -24.33 -3.63
N GLN A 220 -5.91 -24.12 -3.60
CA GLN A 220 -5.23 -23.22 -2.68
C GLN A 220 -5.70 -21.76 -2.83
N ASN A 221 -6.09 -21.33 -4.03
CA ASN A 221 -6.62 -19.99 -4.28
C ASN A 221 -7.88 -19.70 -3.46
N TYR A 222 -8.62 -20.74 -3.10
CA TYR A 222 -9.85 -20.71 -2.32
C TYR A 222 -9.66 -21.23 -0.88
N GLY A 223 -8.44 -21.61 -0.48
CA GLY A 223 -8.17 -22.33 0.76
C GLY A 223 -8.26 -21.50 2.04
N SER A 224 -8.16 -20.16 1.93
CA SER A 224 -8.46 -19.25 3.04
C SER A 224 -9.49 -18.22 2.60
N PHE A 225 -10.28 -17.71 3.55
CA PHE A 225 -11.31 -16.70 3.25
C PHE A 225 -10.70 -15.44 2.60
N ALA A 226 -9.53 -15.00 3.07
CA ALA A 226 -8.81 -13.85 2.52
C ALA A 226 -8.26 -14.13 1.11
N SER A 227 -7.69 -15.31 0.87
CA SER A 227 -7.25 -15.71 -0.47
C SER A 227 -8.42 -15.80 -1.43
N CYS A 228 -9.53 -16.43 -1.01
CA CYS A 228 -10.75 -16.53 -1.80
C CYS A 228 -11.29 -15.14 -2.16
N MET A 229 -11.32 -14.20 -1.20
CA MET A 229 -11.71 -12.82 -1.46
C MET A 229 -10.77 -12.13 -2.47
N SER A 230 -9.46 -12.38 -2.41
CA SER A 230 -8.52 -11.84 -3.41
C SER A 230 -8.75 -12.44 -4.79
N THR A 231 -8.94 -13.76 -4.86
CA THR A 231 -9.19 -14.50 -6.11
C THR A 231 -10.49 -14.05 -6.77
N MET A 232 -11.58 -13.89 -6.00
CA MET A 232 -12.86 -13.39 -6.51
C MET A 232 -12.77 -11.93 -6.97
N LEU A 233 -12.03 -11.07 -6.27
CA LEU A 233 -11.82 -9.70 -6.72
C LEU A 233 -11.00 -9.67 -8.03
N SER A 234 -9.96 -10.49 -8.13
CA SER A 234 -9.18 -10.67 -9.36
C SER A 234 -10.07 -11.16 -10.51
N MET A 235 -11.00 -12.07 -10.23
CA MET A 235 -12.02 -12.52 -11.17
C MET A 235 -12.84 -11.33 -11.68
N THR A 236 -13.36 -10.47 -10.81
CA THR A 236 -14.09 -9.26 -11.24
C THR A 236 -13.28 -8.36 -12.18
N LEU A 237 -11.95 -8.30 -11.99
CA LEU A 237 -11.05 -7.47 -12.80
C LEU A 237 -10.60 -8.12 -14.13
N GLY A 238 -11.01 -9.36 -14.41
CA GLY A 238 -10.64 -10.06 -15.64
C GLY A 238 -9.59 -11.18 -15.48
N GLY A 239 -9.09 -11.42 -14.28
CA GLY A 239 -8.15 -12.51 -13.99
C GLY A 239 -8.90 -13.82 -13.74
N PHE A 240 -9.16 -14.58 -14.79
CA PHE A 240 -9.96 -15.81 -14.74
C PHE A 240 -9.11 -17.07 -14.90
N ASP A 241 -9.28 -18.04 -13.99
CA ASP A 241 -8.80 -19.42 -14.16
C ASP A 241 -10.00 -20.37 -14.27
N PHE A 242 -10.58 -20.42 -15.48
CA PHE A 242 -11.71 -21.30 -15.76
C PHE A 242 -11.30 -22.78 -15.74
N GLU A 243 -10.10 -23.09 -16.23
CA GLU A 243 -9.58 -24.45 -16.31
C GLU A 243 -9.41 -25.06 -14.91
N GLY A 244 -8.90 -24.29 -13.94
CA GLY A 244 -8.83 -24.72 -12.54
C GLY A 244 -10.21 -25.04 -11.94
N LEU A 245 -11.21 -24.19 -12.19
CA LEU A 245 -12.58 -24.42 -11.71
C LEU A 245 -13.27 -25.63 -12.36
N GLU A 246 -13.11 -25.82 -13.67
CA GLU A 246 -13.66 -26.97 -14.40
C GLU A 246 -13.01 -28.29 -13.95
N ASN A 247 -11.70 -28.29 -13.76
CA ASN A 247 -10.95 -29.47 -13.31
C ASN A 247 -11.34 -29.91 -11.89
N ASN A 248 -11.63 -28.96 -11.00
CA ASN A 248 -12.09 -29.25 -9.64
C ASN A 248 -13.49 -29.88 -9.65
N ASN A 249 -14.43 -29.27 -10.38
CA ASN A 249 -15.77 -29.82 -10.53
C ASN A 249 -16.37 -29.45 -11.88
N ARG A 250 -16.46 -30.45 -12.77
CA ARG A 250 -16.98 -30.31 -14.14
C ARG A 250 -18.38 -29.73 -14.24
N LEU A 251 -19.20 -29.82 -13.19
CA LEU A 251 -20.56 -29.28 -13.18
C LEU A 251 -20.65 -27.99 -12.37
N LEU A 252 -20.22 -28.00 -11.10
CA LEU A 252 -20.34 -26.85 -10.22
C LEU A 252 -19.42 -25.69 -10.61
N GLY A 253 -18.21 -26.00 -11.10
CA GLY A 253 -17.22 -25.00 -11.52
C GLY A 253 -17.76 -24.09 -12.63
N PRO A 254 -18.19 -24.64 -13.78
CA PRO A 254 -18.76 -23.84 -14.86
C PRO A 254 -20.04 -23.09 -14.45
N ILE A 255 -20.97 -23.72 -13.73
CA ILE A 255 -22.21 -23.06 -13.28
C ILE A 255 -21.89 -21.87 -12.36
N PHE A 256 -20.97 -22.06 -11.42
CA PHE A 256 -20.50 -20.99 -10.54
C PHE A 256 -19.84 -19.86 -11.34
N PHE A 257 -18.93 -20.20 -12.25
CA PHE A 257 -18.24 -19.23 -13.10
C PHE A 257 -19.23 -18.39 -13.92
N PHE A 258 -20.13 -19.02 -14.66
CA PHE A 258 -21.08 -18.31 -15.50
C PHE A 258 -22.07 -17.47 -14.69
N SER A 259 -22.58 -17.99 -13.57
CA SER A 259 -23.45 -17.20 -12.68
C SER A 259 -22.72 -15.97 -12.12
N TYR A 260 -21.46 -16.12 -11.68
CA TYR A 260 -20.63 -15.01 -11.23
C TYR A 260 -20.42 -13.96 -12.33
N MET A 261 -20.13 -14.38 -13.57
CA MET A 261 -19.97 -13.46 -14.71
C MET A 261 -21.23 -12.67 -15.03
N VAL A 262 -22.40 -13.30 -14.95
CA VAL A 262 -23.65 -12.62 -15.25
C VAL A 262 -24.02 -11.67 -14.11
N PHE A 263 -24.02 -12.14 -12.87
CA PHE A 263 -24.50 -11.35 -11.74
C PHE A 263 -23.49 -10.31 -11.26
N VAL A 264 -22.22 -10.69 -11.06
CA VAL A 264 -21.23 -9.78 -10.46
C VAL A 264 -20.52 -8.98 -11.53
N PHE A 265 -20.01 -9.63 -12.58
CA PHE A 265 -19.27 -8.90 -13.61
C PHE A 265 -20.20 -8.06 -14.49
N THR A 266 -21.22 -8.67 -15.11
CA THR A 266 -22.08 -7.93 -16.05
C THR A 266 -23.01 -6.97 -15.32
N ILE A 267 -23.86 -7.46 -14.41
CA ILE A 267 -24.90 -6.62 -13.81
C ILE A 267 -24.27 -5.57 -12.87
N LEU A 268 -23.44 -5.97 -11.91
CA LEU A 268 -22.98 -5.01 -10.90
C LEU A 268 -21.99 -3.97 -11.46
N VAL A 269 -21.10 -4.35 -12.39
CA VAL A 269 -20.22 -3.35 -13.04
C VAL A 269 -21.03 -2.37 -13.90
N ASN A 270 -22.05 -2.85 -14.62
CA ASN A 270 -22.89 -1.96 -15.42
C ASN A 270 -23.73 -1.02 -14.56
N VAL A 271 -24.23 -1.46 -13.40
CA VAL A 271 -24.91 -0.57 -12.44
C VAL A 271 -23.95 0.46 -11.86
N PHE A 272 -22.72 0.05 -11.53
CA PHE A 272 -21.67 0.98 -11.07
C PHE A 272 -21.38 2.07 -12.10
N ILE A 273 -21.24 1.70 -13.39
CA ILE A 273 -21.05 2.64 -14.50
C ILE A 273 -22.27 3.55 -14.67
N ALA A 274 -23.48 3.00 -14.57
CA ALA A 274 -24.72 3.77 -14.70
C ALA A 274 -24.83 4.87 -13.63
N ILE A 275 -24.54 4.54 -12.36
CA ILE A 275 -24.56 5.52 -11.25
C ILE A 275 -23.54 6.65 -11.50
N ILE A 276 -22.35 6.32 -12.00
CA ILE A 276 -21.33 7.33 -12.31
C ILE A 276 -21.77 8.22 -13.48
N ASN A 277 -22.35 7.63 -14.53
CA ASN A 277 -22.82 8.38 -15.69
C ASN A 277 -23.97 9.33 -15.32
N GLU A 278 -24.93 8.87 -14.52
CA GLU A 278 -26.04 9.71 -14.03
C GLU A 278 -25.54 10.90 -13.21
N ALA A 279 -24.61 10.67 -12.28
CA ALA A 279 -23.99 11.75 -11.51
C ALA A 279 -23.13 12.69 -12.37
N LEU A 280 -22.50 12.18 -13.44
CA LEU A 280 -21.75 13.01 -14.37
C LEU A 280 -22.69 13.89 -15.19
N GLU A 281 -23.82 13.36 -15.65
CA GLU A 281 -24.84 14.09 -16.38
C GLU A 281 -25.49 15.18 -15.50
N GLU A 282 -25.84 14.84 -14.25
CA GLU A 282 -26.34 15.79 -13.26
C GLU A 282 -25.35 16.96 -13.06
N VAL A 283 -24.09 16.67 -12.77
CA VAL A 283 -23.09 17.72 -12.47
C VAL A 283 -22.69 18.51 -13.73
N SER A 284 -22.69 17.88 -14.91
CA SER A 284 -22.37 18.56 -16.17
C SER A 284 -23.50 19.46 -16.68
N SER A 285 -24.76 19.11 -16.42
CA SER A 285 -25.91 19.98 -16.68
C SER A 285 -25.98 21.17 -15.71
N ASP A 286 -25.47 21.02 -14.48
CA ASP A 286 -25.38 22.09 -13.47
C ASP A 286 -24.15 23.03 -13.64
N ALA A 287 -23.42 22.92 -14.75
CA ALA A 287 -22.18 23.66 -15.02
C ALA A 287 -22.34 25.19 -15.16
N GLU A 288 -23.56 25.72 -15.27
CA GLU A 288 -23.83 27.17 -15.21
C GLU A 288 -23.62 27.76 -13.79
N LYS A 289 -23.62 26.93 -12.73
CA LYS A 289 -23.41 27.38 -11.34
C LYS A 289 -21.95 27.29 -10.85
N GLN A 290 -21.04 26.69 -11.64
CA GLN A 290 -19.64 26.49 -11.25
C GLN A 290 -18.69 27.64 -11.61
N ALA A 291 -19.18 28.76 -12.16
CA ALA A 291 -18.35 29.85 -12.71
C ALA A 291 -17.41 30.55 -11.69
N ASN A 292 -17.72 30.52 -10.39
CA ASN A 292 -17.12 31.44 -9.41
C ASN A 292 -15.64 31.16 -9.05
N ASP A 293 -15.18 29.90 -9.07
CA ASP A 293 -13.78 29.58 -8.73
C ASP A 293 -12.82 29.76 -9.94
N TYR A 294 -13.37 29.77 -11.15
CA TYR A 294 -12.59 29.84 -12.40
C TYR A 294 -12.23 31.27 -12.80
N GLU A 295 -12.99 32.27 -12.32
CA GLU A 295 -12.64 33.67 -12.48
C GLU A 295 -11.27 34.00 -11.86
N ILE A 296 -10.80 33.26 -10.85
CA ILE A 296 -9.51 33.53 -10.19
C ILE A 296 -8.33 33.29 -11.14
N ILE A 297 -8.40 32.31 -12.04
CA ILE A 297 -7.31 32.03 -12.99
C ILE A 297 -7.35 33.01 -14.15
N ASP A 298 -8.54 33.31 -14.67
CA ASP A 298 -8.70 34.36 -15.67
C ASP A 298 -8.28 35.72 -15.10
N TYR A 299 -8.57 36.00 -13.82
CA TYR A 299 -8.10 37.19 -13.11
C TYR A 299 -6.59 37.19 -12.89
N MET A 300 -5.98 36.06 -12.49
CA MET A 300 -4.52 35.95 -12.35
C MET A 300 -3.81 36.07 -13.70
N MET A 301 -4.36 35.46 -14.75
CA MET A 301 -3.85 35.55 -16.12
C MET A 301 -4.03 36.95 -16.68
N HIS A 302 -5.14 37.62 -16.40
CA HIS A 302 -5.39 39.01 -16.74
C HIS A 302 -4.40 39.93 -16.03
N LYS A 303 -4.21 39.78 -14.71
CA LYS A 303 -3.21 40.51 -13.91
C LYS A 303 -1.78 40.29 -14.42
N PHE A 304 -1.45 39.06 -14.82
CA PHE A 304 -0.14 38.71 -15.36
C PHE A 304 0.08 39.35 -16.74
N LYS A 305 -0.94 39.32 -17.60
CA LYS A 305 -0.96 40.02 -18.89
C LYS A 305 -0.83 41.54 -18.73
N GLU A 306 -1.58 42.13 -17.79
CA GLU A 306 -1.49 43.55 -17.41
C GLU A 306 -0.08 43.94 -16.91
N GLN A 307 0.58 43.07 -16.13
CA GLN A 307 1.96 43.31 -15.66
C GLN A 307 3.02 43.16 -16.75
N ILE A 308 2.75 42.38 -17.80
CA ILE A 308 3.68 42.13 -18.91
C ILE A 308 3.41 43.06 -20.11
N GLY A 309 2.33 43.85 -20.06
CA GLY A 309 2.02 44.86 -21.07
C GLY A 309 1.48 44.26 -22.38
N ILE A 310 0.77 43.13 -22.30
CA ILE A 310 0.00 42.53 -23.40
C ILE A 310 -1.46 42.46 -22.98
#